data_AF-A0A2A3JQ80-F1
#
_entry.id   AF-A0A2A3JQ80-F1
#
_cell.length_a   1.000
_cell.length_b   1.000
_cell.length_c   1.000
_cell.angle_alpha   90.00
_cell.angle_beta   90.00
_cell.angle_gamma   90.00
#
_symmetry.space_group_name_H-M   'P 1'
#
loop_
_entity.id
_entity.type
_entity.pdbx_description
1 polymer ?
#
loop_
_entity_poly.entity_id
_entity_poly.type
_entity_poly.pdbx_seq_one_letter_code
_entity_poly.pdbx_strand_id
1 'polypeptide(L)' 'ALAQALGRPTATRAVAQANGANQIALVIPCHRVIGADGSLTGYGGGLWRKQRLLEIERGYLGS' A
#
# COMPACT_ATOMS: atom_id res chain seq x y z
N ALA A 1 -8.10 5.84 7.09
CA ALA A 1 -7.91 4.45 7.55
C ALA A 1 -6.61 4.27 8.35
N LEU A 2 -5.42 4.15 7.74
CA LEU A 2 -4.20 3.80 8.50
C LEU A 2 -3.82 4.82 9.60
N ALA A 3 -3.76 6.11 9.27
CA ALA A 3 -3.41 7.14 10.25
C ALA A 3 -4.42 7.20 11.42
N GLN A 4 -5.70 6.96 11.14
CA GLN A 4 -6.74 6.83 12.17
C GLN A 4 -6.55 5.59 13.03
N ALA A 5 -6.22 4.44 12.44
CA ALA A 5 -5.94 3.21 13.18
C ALA A 5 -4.73 3.34 14.12
N LEU A 6 -3.80 4.24 13.80
CA LEU A 6 -2.66 4.62 14.64
C LEU A 6 -3.00 5.68 15.71
N GLY A 7 -4.26 6.08 15.86
CA GLY A 7 -4.68 7.16 16.77
C GLY A 7 -4.16 8.54 16.38
N ARG A 8 -3.65 8.70 15.14
CA ARG A 8 -3.01 9.92 14.63
C ARG A 8 -3.68 10.36 13.32
N PRO A 9 -4.96 10.77 13.35
CA PRO A 9 -5.76 10.99 12.13
C PRO A 9 -5.16 12.02 11.15
N THR A 10 -4.38 12.97 11.64
CA THR A 10 -3.72 14.01 10.81
C THR A 10 -2.40 13.55 10.18
N ALA A 11 -1.88 12.38 10.54
CA ALA A 11 -0.58 11.88 10.10
C ALA A 11 -0.57 11.22 8.71
N THR A 12 -1.55 11.48 7.85
CA THR A 12 -1.70 10.83 6.53
C THR A 12 -0.46 10.93 5.67
N ARG A 13 0.17 12.12 5.60
CA ARG A 13 1.40 12.32 4.81
C ARG A 13 2.59 11.54 5.38
N ALA A 14 2.74 11.51 6.70
CA ALA A 14 3.80 10.74 7.36
C ALA A 14 3.63 9.23 7.13
N VAL A 15 2.40 8.72 7.22
CA VAL A 15 2.10 7.31 6.91
C VAL A 15 2.40 6.99 5.44
N ALA A 16 2.03 7.88 4.50
CA ALA A 16 2.33 7.67 3.09
C ALA A 16 3.84 7.61 2.81
N GLN A 17 4.63 8.49 3.45
CA GLN A 17 6.09 8.47 3.34
C GLN A 17 6.69 7.20 3.96
N ALA A 18 6.24 6.81 5.15
CA ALA A 18 6.68 5.57 5.79
C ALA A 18 6.35 4.33 4.94
N ASN A 19 5.17 4.30 4.31
CA ASN A 19 4.80 3.23 3.38
C ASN A 19 5.71 3.18 2.15
N GLY A 20 6.06 4.34 1.59
CA GLY A 20 6.97 4.45 0.44
C GLY A 20 8.42 4.07 0.76
N ALA A 21 8.86 4.29 2.00
CA ALA A 21 10.21 3.98 2.47
C ALA A 21 10.42 2.50 2.83
N ASN A 22 9.42 1.64 2.67
CA ASN A 22 9.56 0.22 2.97
C ASN A 22 10.62 -0.45 2.09
N GLN A 23 11.69 -0.96 2.72
CA GLN A 23 12.79 -1.67 2.05
C GLN A 23 12.58 -3.19 1.99
N ILE A 24 11.60 -3.72 2.70
CA ILE A 24 11.30 -5.16 2.77
C ILE A 24 9.96 -5.41 2.07
N ALA A 25 9.91 -5.17 0.76
CA ALA A 25 8.73 -5.39 -0.06
C ALA A 25 8.28 -6.86 -0.02
N LEU A 26 7.01 -7.12 -0.35
CA LEU A 26 6.32 -8.42 -0.28
C LEU A 26 6.04 -8.90 1.15
N VAL A 27 7.07 -8.95 2.02
CA VAL A 27 6.90 -9.35 3.43
C VAL A 27 6.13 -8.29 4.20
N ILE A 28 6.56 -7.02 4.07
CA ILE A 28 5.76 -5.87 4.51
C ILE A 28 4.92 -5.43 3.31
N PRO A 29 3.58 -5.58 3.34
CA PRO A 29 2.74 -5.48 2.16
C PRO A 29 2.39 -4.02 1.80
N CYS A 30 3.40 -3.18 1.54
CA CYS A 30 3.22 -1.76 1.19
C CYS A 30 2.45 -1.55 -0.14
N HIS A 31 2.35 -2.58 -0.98
CA HIS A 31 1.51 -2.59 -2.18
C HIS A 31 0.01 -2.62 -1.87
N ARG A 32 -0.42 -2.99 -0.65
CA ARG A 32 -1.83 -3.00 -0.24
C ARG A 32 -2.37 -1.63 0.20
N VAL A 33 -1.50 -0.66 0.44
CA VAL A 33 -1.92 0.70 0.78
C VAL A 33 -2.29 1.45 -0.50
N ILE A 34 -3.56 1.85 -0.64
CA ILE A 34 -4.10 2.53 -1.83
C ILE A 34 -4.73 3.88 -1.46
N GLY A 35 -4.89 4.76 -2.45
CA GLY A 35 -5.62 6.02 -2.29
C GLY A 35 -7.07 5.77 -1.86
N ALA A 36 -7.66 6.74 -1.16
CA ALA A 36 -9.06 6.65 -0.73
C ALA A 36 -10.05 6.61 -1.92
N ASP A 37 -9.63 7.12 -3.08
CA ASP A 37 -10.30 7.07 -4.37
C ASP A 37 -10.03 5.78 -5.16
N GLY A 38 -9.28 4.84 -4.59
CA GLY A 38 -8.85 3.60 -5.25
C GLY A 38 -7.61 3.74 -6.12
N SER A 39 -7.01 4.94 -6.21
CA SER A 39 -5.81 5.15 -7.02
C SER A 39 -4.58 4.40 -6.49
N LEU A 40 -3.79 3.86 -7.41
CA LEU A 40 -2.45 3.36 -7.09
C LEU A 40 -1.46 4.52 -7.09
N THR A 41 -0.90 4.80 -5.92
CA THR A 41 0.14 5.81 -5.73
C THR A 41 1.34 5.20 -5.05
N GLY A 42 2.49 5.86 -5.13
CA GLY A 42 3.68 5.62 -4.30
C GLY A 42 4.08 4.15 -4.09
N TYR A 43 5.03 3.66 -4.89
CA TYR A 43 5.59 2.32 -4.69
C TYR A 43 7.02 2.26 -5.20
N GLY A 44 7.97 1.87 -4.33
CA GLY A 44 9.39 1.80 -4.67
C GLY A 44 9.71 0.86 -5.84
N GLY A 45 8.84 -0.12 -6.10
CA GLY A 45 8.98 -1.04 -7.24
C GLY A 45 8.27 -0.62 -8.53
N GLY A 46 7.68 0.58 -8.58
CA GLY A 46 6.85 1.05 -9.70
C GLY A 46 5.39 0.58 -9.66
N LEU A 47 4.47 1.42 -10.14
CA LEU A 47 3.02 1.17 -10.05
C LEU A 47 2.58 -0.11 -10.76
N TRP A 48 3.23 -0.48 -11.86
CA TRP A 48 2.95 -1.73 -12.58
C TRP A 48 3.10 -2.97 -11.68
N ARG A 49 4.13 -2.97 -10.81
CA ARG A 49 4.43 -4.09 -9.91
C ARG A 49 3.42 -4.14 -8.77
N LYS A 50 3.05 -2.98 -8.23
CA LYS A 50 1.98 -2.87 -7.23
C LYS A 50 0.65 -3.42 -7.76
N GLN A 51 0.27 -3.03 -8.97
CA GLN A 51 -0.92 -3.55 -9.66
C GLN A 51 -0.84 -5.08 -9.83
N ARG A 52 0.27 -5.59 -10.37
CA ARG A 52 0.45 -7.02 -10.60
C ARG A 52 0.36 -7.85 -9.31
N LEU A 53 0.94 -7.36 -8.22
CA LEU A 53 0.87 -8.04 -6.91
C LEU A 53 -0.57 -8.12 -6.40
N LEU A 54 -1.33 -7.02 -6.50
CA LEU A 54 -2.74 -7.01 -6.11
C LEU A 54 -3.58 -7.98 -6.95
N GLU A 55 -3.31 -8.11 -8.25
CA GLU A 55 -3.98 -9.09 -9.12
C GLU A 55 -3.67 -10.53 -8.73
N ILE A 56 -2.40 -10.84 -8.43
CA ILE A 56 -1.98 -12.16 -7.97
C ILE A 56 -2.71 -12.52 -6.68
N GLU A 57 -2.74 -11.61 -5.70
CA GLU A 57 -3.44 -11.81 -4.42
C GLU A 57 -4.94 -12.05 -4.62
N ARG A 58 -5.60 -11.30 -5.51
CA ARG A 58 -7.01 -11.52 -5.86
C ARG A 58 -7.24 -12.90 -6.48
N GLY A 59 -6.31 -13.38 -7.30
CA GLY A 59 -6.38 -14.71 -7.90
C GLY A 59 -6.36 -15.84 -6.87
N TYR A 60 -5.60 -15.68 -5.78
CA TYR A 60 -5.55 -16.66 -4.68
C TYR A 60 -6.75 -16.58 -3.72
N LEU A 61 -7.39 -15.41 -3.60
CA LEU A 61 -8.59 -15.26 -2.78
C LEU A 61 -9.87 -15.76 -3.49
N GLY A 62 -9.83 -15.87 -4.82
CA GLY A 62 -10.94 -16.35 -5.64
C GLY A 62 -10.89 -17.85 -5.97
N SER A 63 -9.88 -18.58 -5.49
CA SER A 63 -9.71 -20.04 -5.60
C SER A 63 -9.99 -20.71 -4.26
#